data_AF-A0A4R4RV56-F1
#
_entry.id   AF-A0A4R4RV56-F1
#
_cell.length_a   1.000
_cell.length_b   1.000
_cell.length_c   1.000
_cell.angle_alpha   90.00
_cell.angle_beta   90.00
_cell.angle_gamma   90.00
#
_symmetry.space_group_name_H-M   'P 1'
#
loop_
_entity.id
_entity.type
_entity.pdbx_description
1 polymer ?
#
loop_
_entity_poly.entity_id
_entity_poly.type
_entity_poly.pdbx_seq_one_letter_code
_entity_poly.pdbx_strand_id
1 'polypeptide(L)'
;MVTDGPQVFATSIDTVSRERRPFLQQLVTWAIDLDAQGLATLHTAAGRERWILRVHIRGQRRGLVTLWNENAGFVSPFRSVVQQEAPATLRELDERFPSQIGAGNYIRSDDVAEVLRLLTAAYREAAAHQS
;
A
#
# COMPACT_ATOMS: atom_id res chain seq x y z
N MET A 1 -0.35 -16.26 10.25
CA MET A 1 -1.82 -16.21 10.12
C MET A 1 -2.18 -15.11 9.12
N VAL A 2 -3.13 -15.37 8.23
CA VAL A 2 -3.68 -14.38 7.28
C VAL A 2 -5.18 -14.25 7.57
N THR A 3 -5.67 -13.02 7.64
CA THR A 3 -7.06 -12.67 7.91
C THR A 3 -7.54 -11.74 6.80
N ASP A 4 -8.74 -11.97 6.28
CA ASP A 4 -9.32 -11.09 5.28
C ASP A 4 -9.69 -9.74 5.88
N GLY A 5 -9.52 -8.69 5.07
CA GLY A 5 -9.84 -7.33 5.45
C GLY A 5 -8.77 -6.63 6.31
N PRO A 6 -8.99 -5.34 6.61
CA PRO A 6 -8.03 -4.50 7.33
C PRO A 6 -8.20 -4.52 8.85
N GLN A 7 -9.25 -5.12 9.41
CA GLN A 7 -9.67 -4.90 10.81
C GLN A 7 -8.56 -5.22 11.81
N VAL A 8 -7.88 -6.36 11.63
CA VAL A 8 -6.80 -6.77 12.53
C VAL A 8 -5.61 -5.80 12.44
N PHE A 9 -5.26 -5.33 11.23
CA PHE A 9 -4.23 -4.32 11.05
C PHE A 9 -4.64 -2.99 11.70
N ALA A 10 -5.89 -2.55 11.51
CA ALA A 10 -6.42 -1.32 12.10
C ALA A 10 -6.35 -1.35 13.64
N THR A 11 -6.78 -2.45 14.27
CA THR A 11 -6.66 -2.63 15.73
C THR A 11 -5.20 -2.62 16.19
N SER A 12 -4.27 -3.16 15.39
CA SER A 12 -2.86 -3.16 15.75
C SER A 12 -2.22 -1.77 15.82
N ILE A 13 -2.84 -0.74 15.21
CA ILE A 13 -2.34 0.64 15.30
C ILE A 13 -2.35 1.13 16.76
N ASP A 14 -3.25 0.63 17.60
CA ASP A 14 -3.29 1.02 19.01
C ASP A 14 -2.10 0.49 19.83
N THR A 15 -1.33 -0.45 19.29
CA THR A 15 -0.11 -0.96 19.94
C THR A 15 1.14 -0.18 19.53
N VAL A 16 1.05 0.74 18.55
CA VAL A 16 2.18 1.58 18.14
C VAL A 16 2.25 2.88 18.95
N SER A 17 3.40 3.57 18.86
CA SER A 17 3.59 4.88 19.50
C SER A 17 2.55 5.89 19.02
N ARG A 18 2.05 6.73 19.94
CA ARG A 18 0.96 7.68 19.66
C ARG A 18 1.25 8.62 18.49
N GLU A 19 2.50 9.03 18.36
CA GLU A 19 2.99 9.91 17.27
C GLU A 19 2.77 9.31 15.88
N ARG A 20 2.76 7.98 15.75
CA ARG A 20 2.65 7.29 14.45
C ARG A 20 1.22 6.93 14.08
N ARG A 21 0.30 6.92 15.04
CA ARG A 21 -1.10 6.48 14.82
C ARG A 21 -1.82 7.29 13.74
N PRO A 22 -1.75 8.63 13.71
CA PRO A 22 -2.47 9.41 12.71
C PRO A 22 -2.07 9.04 11.29
N PHE A 23 -0.78 8.82 11.07
CA PHE A 23 -0.26 8.45 9.77
C PHE A 23 -0.67 7.03 9.36
N LEU A 24 -0.57 6.04 10.27
CA LEU A 24 -1.05 4.68 9.99
C LEU A 24 -2.56 4.63 9.74
N GLN A 25 -3.33 5.44 10.46
CA GLN A 25 -4.77 5.59 10.24
C GLN A 25 -5.06 6.13 8.84
N GLN A 26 -4.32 7.15 8.39
CA GLN A 26 -4.43 7.69 7.04
C GLN A 26 -4.19 6.60 5.97
N LEU A 27 -3.16 5.77 6.15
CA LEU A 27 -2.87 4.67 5.21
C LEU A 27 -3.96 3.60 5.19
N VAL A 28 -4.50 3.24 6.36
CA VAL A 28 -5.59 2.26 6.43
C VAL A 28 -6.86 2.81 5.81
N THR A 29 -7.22 4.06 6.09
CA THR A 29 -8.36 4.73 5.45
C THR A 29 -8.21 4.72 3.94
N TRP A 30 -7.03 5.10 3.43
CA TRP A 30 -6.75 5.03 1.98
C TRP A 30 -6.92 3.61 1.41
N ALA A 31 -6.42 2.59 2.08
CA ALA A 31 -6.55 1.21 1.62
C ALA A 31 -8.02 0.75 1.61
N ILE A 32 -8.80 1.14 2.63
CA ILE A 32 -10.25 0.89 2.71
C ILE A 32 -10.97 1.59 1.55
N ASP A 33 -10.61 2.83 1.23
CA ASP A 33 -11.21 3.56 0.12
C ASP A 33 -10.94 2.90 -1.24
N LEU A 34 -9.76 2.27 -1.43
CA LEU A 34 -9.47 1.49 -2.64
C LEU A 34 -10.34 0.22 -2.74
N ASP A 35 -10.53 -0.48 -1.63
CA ASP A 35 -11.38 -1.67 -1.55
C ASP A 35 -12.85 -1.31 -1.84
N ALA A 36 -13.34 -0.22 -1.25
CA ALA A 36 -14.69 0.31 -1.49
C ALA A 36 -14.91 0.77 -2.94
N GLN A 37 -13.88 1.27 -3.61
CA GLN A 37 -13.90 1.59 -5.05
C GLN A 37 -13.80 0.35 -5.95
N GLY A 38 -13.65 -0.85 -5.40
CA GLY A 38 -13.47 -2.09 -6.15
C GLY A 38 -12.11 -2.21 -6.84
N LEU A 39 -11.13 -1.38 -6.46
CA LEU A 39 -9.79 -1.37 -7.06
C LEU A 39 -8.84 -2.36 -6.39
N ALA A 40 -9.07 -2.63 -5.12
CA ALA A 40 -8.22 -3.51 -4.32
C ALA A 40 -9.00 -4.63 -3.63
N THR A 41 -8.26 -5.55 -3.01
CA THR A 41 -8.75 -6.48 -2.00
C THR A 41 -7.73 -6.53 -0.87
N LEU A 42 -8.19 -6.44 0.37
CA LEU A 42 -7.32 -6.28 1.54
C LEU A 42 -7.13 -7.59 2.29
N HIS A 43 -5.88 -7.91 2.63
CA HIS A 43 -5.58 -9.03 3.53
C HIS A 43 -4.58 -8.61 4.59
N THR A 44 -4.94 -8.81 5.85
CA THR A 44 -4.02 -8.65 6.97
C THR A 44 -3.22 -9.92 7.18
N ALA A 45 -1.92 -9.82 7.43
CA ALA A 45 -1.13 -10.96 7.88
C ALA A 45 -0.29 -10.61 9.12
N ALA A 46 -0.14 -11.58 10.01
CA ALA A 46 0.83 -11.52 11.09
C ALA A 46 2.23 -11.78 10.52
N GLY A 47 3.12 -10.80 10.63
CA GLY A 47 4.56 -10.97 10.56
C GLY A 47 5.13 -11.46 11.90
N ARG A 48 6.46 -11.61 11.97
CA ARG A 48 7.14 -12.14 13.17
C ARG A 48 6.84 -11.32 14.43
N GLU A 49 6.86 -10.00 14.31
CA GLU A 49 6.66 -9.04 15.42
C GLU A 49 5.74 -7.87 15.02
N ARG A 50 5.06 -8.00 13.88
CA ARG A 50 4.41 -6.88 13.18
C ARG A 50 3.18 -7.33 12.42
N TRP A 51 2.30 -6.40 12.09
CA TRP A 51 1.19 -6.64 11.20
C TRP A 51 1.45 -6.00 9.85
N ILE A 52 1.03 -6.70 8.79
CA ILE A 52 1.08 -6.18 7.43
C ILE A 52 -0.32 -6.14 6.83
N LEU A 53 -0.62 -5.08 6.09
CA LEU A 53 -1.79 -5.00 5.24
C LEU A 53 -1.35 -5.12 3.80
N ARG A 54 -1.72 -6.23 3.16
CA ARG A 54 -1.51 -6.42 1.72
C ARG A 54 -2.68 -5.78 1.01
N VAL A 55 -2.37 -4.86 0.10
CA VAL A 55 -3.35 -4.21 -0.77
C VAL A 55 -3.22 -4.92 -2.11
N HIS A 56 -4.00 -5.98 -2.32
CA HIS A 56 -3.96 -6.72 -3.57
C HIS A 56 -4.74 -5.98 -4.65
N ILE A 57 -4.32 -6.12 -5.90
CA ILE A 57 -5.12 -5.67 -7.04
C ILE A 57 -6.37 -6.54 -7.08
N ARG A 58 -7.56 -5.94 -7.26
CA ARG A 58 -8.81 -6.69 -7.33
C ARG A 58 -8.71 -7.82 -8.34
N GLY A 59 -9.16 -9.02 -7.97
CA GLY A 59 -9.14 -10.20 -8.84
C GLY A 59 -7.78 -10.91 -8.96
N GLN A 60 -6.71 -10.35 -8.38
CA GLN A 60 -5.37 -10.94 -8.41
C GLN A 60 -4.91 -11.40 -7.02
N ARG A 61 -3.90 -12.28 -7.01
CA ARG A 61 -3.23 -12.76 -5.77
C ARG A 61 -1.97 -11.96 -5.41
N ARG A 62 -1.80 -10.79 -6.03
CA ARG A 62 -0.64 -9.90 -5.87
C ARG A 62 -1.10 -8.46 -5.69
N GLY A 63 -0.27 -7.66 -5.04
CA GLY A 63 -0.54 -6.25 -4.76
C GLY A 63 0.55 -5.34 -5.29
N LEU A 64 0.22 -4.06 -5.44
CA LEU A 64 1.21 -3.04 -5.80
C LEU A 64 2.04 -2.65 -4.58
N VAL A 65 1.42 -2.66 -3.39
CA VAL A 65 2.08 -2.26 -2.13
C VAL A 65 1.69 -3.17 -0.96
N THR A 66 2.57 -3.18 0.04
CA THR A 66 2.27 -3.66 1.40
C THR A 66 2.40 -2.50 2.37
N LEU A 67 1.43 -2.37 3.27
CA LEU A 67 1.51 -1.46 4.41
C LEU A 67 2.08 -2.17 5.63
N TRP A 68 2.94 -1.48 6.36
CA TRP A 68 3.57 -1.99 7.57
C TRP A 68 3.17 -1.13 8.76
N ASN A 69 2.86 -1.76 9.89
CA ASN A 69 2.56 -1.05 11.13
C ASN A 69 3.83 -0.79 12.00
N GLU A 70 5.04 -0.98 11.44
CA GLU A 70 6.30 -0.82 12.15
C GLU A 70 7.24 0.20 11.48
N ASN A 71 8.19 0.73 12.26
CA ASN A 71 9.24 1.65 11.82
C ASN A 71 8.71 2.89 11.05
N ALA A 72 9.61 3.72 10.51
CA ALA A 72 9.25 4.90 9.69
C ALA A 72 8.95 4.54 8.23
N GLY A 73 8.97 3.25 7.87
CA GLY A 73 8.80 2.74 6.53
C GLY A 73 7.43 2.07 6.40
N PHE A 74 6.48 2.78 5.84
CA PHE A 74 5.08 2.39 5.98
C PHE A 74 4.46 1.80 4.72
N VAL A 75 4.95 2.18 3.56
CA VAL A 75 4.48 1.69 2.26
C VAL A 75 5.66 1.05 1.54
N SER A 76 5.58 -0.25 1.30
CA SER A 76 6.58 -1.00 0.55
C SER A 76 6.02 -1.40 -0.81
N PRO A 77 6.49 -0.79 -1.90
CA PRO A 77 6.04 -1.14 -3.24
C PRO A 77 6.68 -2.43 -3.74
N PHE A 78 6.02 -3.06 -4.70
CA PHE A 78 6.57 -4.15 -5.49
C PHE A 78 6.81 -3.66 -6.91
N ARG A 79 8.00 -3.09 -7.19
CA ARG A 79 8.33 -2.49 -8.49
C ARG A 79 7.92 -3.36 -9.68
N SER A 80 8.21 -4.67 -9.64
CA SER A 80 7.89 -5.58 -10.74
C SER A 80 6.38 -5.69 -11.01
N VAL A 81 5.55 -5.62 -9.97
CA VAL A 81 4.08 -5.61 -10.11
C VAL A 81 3.63 -4.27 -10.66
N VAL A 82 4.16 -3.15 -10.15
CA VAL A 82 3.84 -1.82 -10.70
C VAL A 82 4.24 -1.71 -12.17
N GLN A 83 5.41 -2.21 -12.54
CA GLN A 83 5.88 -2.19 -13.93
C GLN A 83 4.97 -2.98 -14.88
N GLN A 84 4.41 -4.10 -14.41
CA GLN A 84 3.53 -4.93 -15.22
C GLN A 84 2.12 -4.35 -15.32
N GLU A 85 1.60 -3.83 -14.21
CA GLU A 85 0.18 -3.49 -14.06
C GLU A 85 -0.09 -2.00 -14.26
N ALA A 86 0.90 -1.16 -14.00
CA ALA A 86 0.78 0.30 -14.07
C ALA A 86 2.08 0.96 -14.61
N PRO A 87 2.58 0.58 -15.80
CA PRO A 87 3.81 1.11 -16.37
C PRO A 87 3.79 2.63 -16.58
N ALA A 88 2.65 3.24 -16.90
CA ALA A 88 2.57 4.69 -17.07
C ALA A 88 2.76 5.39 -15.72
N THR A 89 2.05 4.93 -14.69
CA THR A 89 2.18 5.45 -13.32
C THR A 89 3.56 5.17 -12.73
N LEU A 90 4.22 4.06 -13.09
CA LEU A 90 5.59 3.78 -12.64
C LEU A 90 6.57 4.88 -13.06
N ARG A 91 6.43 5.42 -14.28
CA ARG A 91 7.30 6.52 -14.73
C ARG A 91 7.10 7.77 -13.87
N GLU A 92 5.85 8.13 -13.58
CA GLU A 92 5.55 9.28 -12.71
C GLU A 92 6.09 9.07 -11.28
N LEU A 93 5.95 7.85 -10.75
CA LEU A 93 6.51 7.50 -9.45
C LEU A 93 8.05 7.58 -9.43
N ASP A 94 8.73 7.13 -10.50
CA ASP A 94 10.18 7.22 -10.62
C ASP A 94 10.67 8.66 -10.77
N GLU A 95 9.91 9.51 -11.48
CA GLU A 95 10.20 10.94 -11.62
C GLU A 95 10.01 11.68 -10.28
N ARG A 96 8.93 11.38 -9.54
CA ARG A 96 8.60 12.05 -8.27
C ARG A 96 9.40 11.53 -7.09
N PHE A 97 9.68 10.22 -7.05
CA PHE A 97 10.35 9.53 -5.95
C PHE A 97 11.52 8.67 -6.48
N PRO A 98 12.58 9.31 -6.98
CA PRO A 98 13.67 8.59 -7.65
C PRO A 98 14.30 7.55 -6.73
N SER A 99 14.49 6.34 -7.26
CA SER A 99 15.05 5.17 -6.56
C SER A 99 14.25 4.66 -5.35
N GLN A 100 13.04 5.16 -5.13
CA GLN A 100 12.21 4.73 -4.01
C GLN A 100 11.22 3.61 -4.37
N ILE A 101 10.99 3.35 -5.65
CA ILE A 101 10.10 2.28 -6.10
C ILE A 101 10.93 1.03 -6.40
N GLY A 102 11.24 0.27 -5.34
CA GLY A 102 12.08 -0.92 -5.41
C GLY A 102 11.32 -2.19 -5.02
N ALA A 103 12.06 -3.25 -4.76
CA ALA A 103 11.56 -4.45 -4.08
C ALA A 103 12.18 -4.49 -2.67
N GLY A 104 11.35 -4.56 -1.64
CA GLY A 104 11.82 -4.64 -0.25
C GLY A 104 12.33 -3.32 0.33
N ASN A 105 12.04 -2.18 -0.29
CA ASN A 105 12.29 -0.85 0.26
C ASN A 105 10.97 -0.18 0.71
N TYR A 106 11.08 1.04 1.22
CA TYR A 106 9.96 1.86 1.64
C TYR A 106 9.98 3.19 0.90
N ILE A 107 8.81 3.70 0.55
CA ILE A 107 8.67 5.08 0.11
C ILE A 107 8.80 5.97 1.36
N ARG A 108 9.76 6.89 1.30
CA ARG A 108 10.03 7.94 2.28
C ARG A 108 9.75 9.29 1.62
N SER A 109 8.66 9.93 2.05
CA SER A 109 8.26 11.24 1.55
C SER A 109 7.51 11.98 2.66
N ASP A 110 7.78 13.28 2.79
CA ASP A 110 6.98 14.18 3.61
C ASP A 110 5.66 14.55 2.92
N ASP A 111 5.57 14.32 1.60
CA ASP A 111 4.39 14.54 0.78
C ASP A 111 3.57 13.24 0.65
N VAL A 112 2.90 12.88 1.75
CA VAL A 112 2.08 11.67 1.87
C VAL A 112 0.90 11.70 0.91
N ALA A 113 0.28 12.86 0.73
CA ALA A 113 -0.87 13.02 -0.14
C ALA A 113 -0.51 12.67 -1.59
N GLU A 114 0.65 13.12 -2.07
CA GLU A 114 1.12 12.81 -3.41
C GLU A 114 1.48 11.34 -3.59
N VAL A 115 2.11 10.71 -2.58
CA VAL A 115 2.37 9.26 -2.60
C VAL A 115 1.05 8.49 -2.76
N LEU A 116 0.04 8.79 -1.94
CA LEU A 116 -1.25 8.11 -2.00
C LEU A 116 -2.02 8.38 -3.29
N ARG A 117 -1.91 9.61 -3.84
CA ARG A 117 -2.49 9.96 -5.13
C ARG A 117 -1.89 9.10 -6.26
N LEU A 118 -0.57 9.01 -6.33
CA LEU A 118 0.12 8.22 -7.36
C LEU A 118 -0.12 6.72 -7.19
N LEU A 119 -0.14 6.20 -5.97
CA LEU A 119 -0.49 4.80 -5.74
C LEU A 119 -1.94 4.50 -6.14
N THR A 120 -2.87 5.42 -5.87
CA THR A 120 -4.27 5.30 -6.34
C THR A 120 -4.35 5.27 -7.86
N ALA A 121 -3.59 6.12 -8.55
CA ALA A 121 -3.50 6.10 -10.01
C ALA A 121 -3.00 4.74 -10.52
N ALA A 122 -2.00 4.14 -9.86
CA ALA A 122 -1.49 2.84 -10.23
C ALA A 122 -2.54 1.72 -10.07
N TYR A 123 -3.36 1.75 -9.02
CA TYR A 123 -4.48 0.81 -8.89
C TYR A 123 -5.55 0.99 -9.97
N ARG A 124 -5.84 2.23 -10.38
CA ARG A 124 -6.78 2.52 -11.47
C ARG A 124 -6.25 2.03 -12.82
N GLU A 125 -4.97 2.25 -13.11
CA GLU A 125 -4.32 1.74 -14.31
C GLU A 125 -4.34 0.20 -14.35
N ALA A 126 -4.00 -0.43 -13.22
CA ALA A 126 -4.05 -1.90 -13.08
C ALA A 126 -5.47 -2.47 -13.28
N ALA A 127 -6.50 -1.75 -12.85
CA ALA A 127 -7.89 -2.15 -13.08
C ALA A 127 -8.30 -2.03 -14.55
N ALA A 128 -7.84 -0.98 -15.25
CA ALA A 128 -8.11 -0.77 -16.68
C ALA A 128 -7.50 -1.87 -17.57
N HIS A 129 -6.36 -2.44 -17.18
CA HIS A 129 -5.72 -3.54 -17.93
C HIS A 129 -6.42 -4.91 -17.80
N GLN A 130 -7.36 -5.05 -16.87
CA GLN A 130 -8.12 -6.29 -16.67
C GLN A 130 -9.46 -6.31 -17.42
N SER A 131 -9.80 -5.19 -18.08
CA SER A 131 -11.08 -4.97 -18.76
C SER A 131 -11.05 -5.45 -20.21
#